data_AF-A0A4E0Q6J9-F1
#
_entry.id   AF-A0A4E0Q6J9-F1
#
_cell.length_a   1.000
_cell.length_b   1.000
_cell.length_c   1.000
_cell.angle_alpha   90.00
_cell.angle_beta   90.00
_cell.angle_gamma   90.00
#
_symmetry.space_group_name_H-M   'P 1'
#
loop_
_entity.id
_entity.type
_entity.pdbx_description
1 polymer ?
#
loop_
_entity_poly.entity_id
_entity_poly.type
_entity_poly.pdbx_seq_one_letter_code
_entity_poly.pdbx_strand_id
1 'polypeptide(L)'
;MSDIVNGLSQNPQQYIRFYKIGIFFTAAFGLYLGIQGLYLMIVANNFITGIPLFIAAILIAPPPVGISAMLKQQFNIDISMAARMLIATLLLLIAWLSLP
;
A
#
# COMPACT_ATOMS: atom_id res chain seq x y z
N MET A 1 20.20 32.00 -21.29
CA MET A 1 19.80 30.59 -21.58
C MET A 1 20.36 29.61 -20.54
N SER A 2 20.58 30.05 -19.28
CA SER A 2 21.18 29.25 -18.19
C SER A 2 20.25 29.10 -16.98
N ASP A 3 19.15 29.85 -16.92
CA ASP A 3 18.24 29.88 -15.77
C ASP A 3 17.13 28.82 -15.83
N ILE A 4 17.03 28.07 -16.94
CA ILE A 4 16.05 26.98 -17.11
C ILE A 4 16.57 25.67 -16.50
N VAL A 5 17.89 25.53 -16.28
CA VAL A 5 18.50 24.29 -15.76
C VAL A 5 18.52 24.25 -14.22
N ASN A 6 18.32 25.38 -13.54
CA ASN A 6 18.38 25.49 -12.07
C ASN A 6 17.02 25.42 -11.35
N GLY A 7 15.93 25.11 -12.07
CA GLY A 7 14.57 25.03 -11.49
C GLY A 7 14.28 23.78 -10.66
N LEU A 8 15.14 22.76 -10.74
CA LEU A 8 15.09 21.57 -9.88
C LEU A 8 16.00 21.81 -8.68
N SER A 9 15.66 22.78 -7.82
CA SER A 9 16.21 22.78 -6.47
C SER A 9 15.73 21.49 -5.81
N GLN A 10 16.58 20.46 -5.83
CA GLN A 10 16.40 19.20 -5.11
C GLN A 10 16.50 19.49 -3.62
N ASN A 11 15.53 20.23 -3.08
CA ASN A 11 15.48 20.52 -1.66
C ASN A 11 15.05 19.20 -0.98
N PRO A 12 15.93 18.53 -0.22
CA PRO A 12 15.63 17.20 0.35
C PRO A 12 14.34 17.21 1.17
N GLN A 13 13.99 18.37 1.73
CA GLN A 13 12.75 18.57 2.46
C GLN A 13 11.49 18.44 1.60
N GLN A 14 11.49 18.87 0.33
CA GLN A 14 10.35 18.69 -0.57
C GLN A 14 10.14 17.21 -0.89
N TYR A 15 11.22 16.48 -1.20
CA TYR A 15 11.17 15.03 -1.45
C TYR A 15 10.60 14.26 -0.24
N ILE A 16 11.06 14.59 0.97
CA ILE A 16 10.54 13.98 2.21
C ILE A 16 9.07 14.30 2.44
N ARG A 17 8.61 15.52 2.12
CA ARG A 17 7.19 15.89 2.23
C ARG A 17 6.33 15.08 1.28
N PHE A 18 6.73 14.95 0.02
CA PHE A 18 6.03 14.10 -0.97
C PHE A 18 5.99 12.64 -0.52
N TYR A 19 7.10 12.11 0.01
CA TYR A 19 7.17 10.75 0.53
C TYR A 19 6.22 10.52 1.72
N LYS A 20 6.20 11.45 2.69
CA LYS A 20 5.29 11.39 3.85
C LYS A 20 3.82 11.43 3.43
N ILE A 21 3.48 12.30 2.49
CA ILE A 21 2.14 12.42 1.93
C ILE A 21 1.76 11.13 1.19
N GLY A 22 2.68 10.59 0.38
CA GLY A 22 2.48 9.32 -0.33
C GLY A 22 2.20 8.15 0.61
N ILE A 23 2.96 8.02 1.72
CA ILE A 23 2.71 7.02 2.77
C ILE A 23 1.34 7.21 3.41
N PHE A 24 0.94 8.45 3.68
CA PHE A 24 -0.36 8.74 4.28
C PHE A 24 -1.50 8.27 3.36
N PHE A 25 -1.43 8.58 2.06
CA PHE A 25 -2.44 8.14 1.11
C PHE A 25 -2.48 6.62 0.94
N THR A 26 -1.32 5.94 0.85
CA THR A 26 -1.30 4.47 0.74
C THR A 26 -1.79 3.79 2.00
N ALA A 27 -1.49 4.34 3.18
CA ALA A 27 -2.02 3.84 4.45
C ALA A 27 -3.54 4.04 4.56
N ALA A 28 -4.05 5.22 4.20
CA ALA A 28 -5.49 5.49 4.19
C ALA A 28 -6.24 4.59 3.20
N PHE A 29 -5.68 4.42 2.00
CA PHE A 29 -6.22 3.51 0.99
C PHE A 29 -6.19 2.05 1.45
N GLY A 30 -5.08 1.60 2.04
CA GLY A 30 -4.98 0.26 2.63
C GLY A 30 -6.03 0.05 3.73
N LEU A 31 -6.21 1.00 4.65
CA LEU A 31 -7.25 0.93 5.68
C LEU A 31 -8.65 0.84 5.08
N TYR A 32 -8.95 1.65 4.07
CA TYR A 32 -10.24 1.62 3.36
C TYR A 32 -10.50 0.22 2.75
N LEU A 33 -9.54 -0.33 2.01
CA LEU A 33 -9.64 -1.67 1.44
C LEU A 33 -9.78 -2.76 2.52
N GLY A 34 -9.08 -2.60 3.65
CA GLY A 34 -9.12 -3.55 4.75
C GLY A 34 -10.49 -3.59 5.42
N ILE A 35 -11.06 -2.43 5.73
CA ILE A 35 -12.41 -2.31 6.30
C ILE A 35 -13.45 -2.83 5.30
N GLN A 36 -13.32 -2.48 4.01
CA GLN A 36 -14.24 -2.96 2.99
C GLN A 36 -14.16 -4.49 2.79
N GLY A 37 -12.96 -5.06 2.80
CA GLY A 37 -12.76 -6.51 2.75
C GLY A 37 -13.37 -7.22 3.96
N LEU A 38 -13.16 -6.69 5.17
CA LEU A 38 -13.79 -7.20 6.39
C LEU A 38 -15.32 -7.10 6.35
N TYR A 39 -15.86 -5.99 5.86
CA TYR A 39 -17.30 -5.81 5.68
C TYR A 39 -17.87 -6.86 4.73
N LEU A 40 -17.23 -7.10 3.59
CA LEU A 40 -17.67 -8.11 2.63
C LEU A 40 -17.63 -9.53 3.21
N MET A 41 -16.63 -9.86 4.02
CA MET A 41 -16.55 -11.16 4.68
C MET A 41 -17.60 -11.32 5.79
N ILE A 42 -17.73 -10.34 6.68
CA ILE A 42 -18.54 -10.48 7.91
C ILE A 42 -20.02 -10.20 7.65
N VAL A 43 -20.32 -9.16 6.86
CA VAL A 43 -21.71 -8.69 6.66
C VAL A 43 -22.32 -9.30 5.41
N ALA A 44 -21.58 -9.29 4.29
CA ALA A 44 -22.09 -9.77 3.01
C ALA A 44 -21.81 -11.26 2.74
N ASN A 45 -21.05 -11.93 3.63
CA ASN A 45 -20.62 -13.32 3.48
C ASN A 45 -19.91 -13.62 2.14
N ASN A 46 -19.35 -12.59 1.49
CA ASN A 46 -18.66 -12.66 0.20
C ASN A 46 -17.14 -12.74 0.42
N PHE A 47 -16.68 -13.95 0.74
CA PHE A 47 -15.27 -14.24 0.96
C PHE A 47 -14.41 -14.14 -0.30
N ILE A 48 -14.98 -14.44 -1.47
CA ILE A 48 -14.26 -14.42 -2.76
C ILE A 48 -13.71 -13.03 -3.04
N THR A 49 -14.48 -11.99 -2.72
CA THR A 49 -14.07 -10.59 -2.91
C THR A 49 -13.41 -10.02 -1.65
N GLY A 50 -13.91 -10.41 -0.47
CA GLY A 50 -13.44 -9.86 0.80
C GLY A 50 -12.02 -10.28 1.20
N ILE A 51 -11.64 -11.54 0.98
CA ILE A 51 -10.30 -12.05 1.31
C ILE A 51 -9.23 -11.33 0.47
N PRO A 52 -9.34 -11.24 -0.88
CA PRO A 52 -8.34 -10.53 -1.67
C PRO A 52 -8.23 -9.04 -1.31
N LEU A 53 -9.33 -8.33 -1.06
CA LEU A 53 -9.29 -6.93 -0.63
C LEU A 53 -8.57 -6.75 0.70
N PHE A 54 -8.83 -7.64 1.67
CA PHE A 54 -8.19 -7.59 2.97
C PHE A 54 -6.69 -7.91 2.89
N ILE A 55 -6.29 -8.90 2.11
CA ILE A 55 -4.86 -9.23 1.92
C ILE A 55 -4.16 -8.10 1.14
N ALA A 56 -4.80 -7.53 0.12
CA ALA A 56 -4.27 -6.38 -0.61
C ALA A 56 -4.06 -5.18 0.33
N ALA A 57 -4.99 -4.94 1.26
CA ALA A 57 -4.84 -3.91 2.29
C ALA A 57 -3.59 -4.10 3.15
N ILE A 58 -3.31 -5.32 3.61
CA ILE A 58 -2.12 -5.63 4.41
C ILE A 58 -0.83 -5.44 3.60
N LEU A 59 -0.86 -5.74 2.30
CA LEU A 59 0.31 -5.62 1.42
C LEU A 59 0.60 -4.17 0.99
N ILE A 60 -0.46 -3.38 0.77
CA ILE A 60 -0.36 -1.98 0.31
C ILE A 60 -0.10 -1.04 1.48
N ALA A 61 -0.73 -1.28 2.63
CA ALA A 61 -0.50 -0.47 3.81
C ALA A 61 0.99 -0.54 4.15
N PRO A 62 1.75 0.56 4.01
CA PRO A 62 3.14 0.55 4.40
C PRO A 62 3.16 0.26 5.91
N PRO A 63 3.75 -0.87 6.38
CA PRO A 63 3.89 -1.08 7.80
C PRO A 63 4.62 0.15 8.35
N PRO A 64 4.11 0.80 9.42
CA PRO A 64 4.77 1.95 10.02
C PRO A 64 6.27 1.68 10.11
N VAL A 65 7.13 2.64 9.74
CA VAL A 65 8.57 2.40 9.50
C VAL A 65 9.26 1.62 10.63
N GLY A 66 8.77 1.73 11.87
CA GLY A 66 9.19 0.91 13.01
C GLY A 66 8.80 -0.57 12.93
N ILE A 67 7.60 -0.91 12.47
CA ILE A 67 7.11 -2.29 12.30
C ILE A 67 7.80 -2.98 11.13
N SER A 68 8.07 -2.28 10.02
CA SER A 68 8.83 -2.84 8.89
C SER A 68 10.25 -3.21 9.30
N ALA A 69 10.91 -2.35 10.10
CA ALA A 69 12.23 -2.64 10.67
C ALA A 69 12.18 -3.82 11.65
N MET A 70 11.16 -3.88 12.53
CA MET A 70 10.97 -5.00 13.46
C MET A 70 10.72 -6.32 12.73
N LEU A 71 9.90 -6.34 11.68
CA LEU A 71 9.62 -7.55 10.90
C LEU A 71 10.85 -8.05 10.13
N LYS A 72 11.64 -7.12 9.57
CA LYS A 72 12.92 -7.47 8.92
C LYS A 72 13.90 -8.06 9.92
N GLN A 73 13.93 -7.52 11.13
CA GLN A 73 14.84 -7.95 12.20
C GLN A 73 14.41 -9.26 12.88
N GLN A 74 13.11 -9.50 13.04
CA GLN A 74 12.57 -10.69 13.72
C GLN A 74 12.31 -11.88 12.81
N PHE A 75 11.94 -11.66 11.55
CA PHE A 75 11.53 -12.75 10.65
C PHE A 75 12.46 -12.92 9.44
N ASN A 76 13.41 -12.01 9.20
CA ASN A 76 14.27 -12.02 8.00
C ASN A 76 13.49 -12.09 6.67
N ILE A 77 12.22 -11.66 6.69
CA ILE A 77 11.32 -11.67 5.54
C ILE A 77 11.53 -10.36 4.78
N ASP A 78 12.43 -10.37 3.80
CA ASP A 78 12.67 -9.26 2.88
C ASP A 78 11.80 -9.46 1.62
N ILE A 79 10.48 -9.32 1.76
CA ILE A 79 9.60 -9.33 0.58
C ILE A 79 9.85 -8.02 -0.15
N SER A 80 10.38 -8.11 -1.37
CA SER A 80 10.65 -6.94 -2.19
C SER A 80 9.38 -6.10 -2.38
N MET A 81 9.54 -4.78 -2.33
CA MET A 81 8.42 -3.85 -2.49
C MET A 81 7.69 -4.08 -3.83
N ALA A 82 8.45 -4.42 -4.87
CA ALA A 82 7.93 -4.79 -6.18
C ALA A 82 7.03 -6.04 -6.13
N ALA A 83 7.46 -7.09 -5.43
CA ALA A 83 6.67 -8.31 -5.27
C ALA A 83 5.37 -8.05 -4.49
N ARG A 84 5.42 -7.25 -3.41
CA ARG A 84 4.22 -6.86 -2.65
C ARG A 84 3.22 -6.10 -3.52
N MET A 85 3.69 -5.15 -4.32
CA MET A 85 2.86 -4.39 -5.25
C MET A 85 2.24 -5.28 -6.33
N LEU A 86 3.00 -6.19 -6.92
CA LEU A 86 2.47 -7.12 -7.94
C LEU A 86 1.39 -8.03 -7.36
N ILE A 87 1.64 -8.64 -6.20
CA ILE A 87 0.67 -9.52 -5.54
C ILE A 87 -0.58 -8.72 -5.14
N ALA A 88 -0.41 -7.53 -4.56
CA ALA A 88 -1.54 -6.67 -4.22
C ALA A 88 -2.37 -6.27 -5.45
N THR A 89 -1.71 -5.97 -6.58
CA THR A 89 -2.40 -5.62 -7.84
C THR A 89 -3.22 -6.79 -8.37
N LEU A 90 -2.68 -8.01 -8.32
CA LEU A 90 -3.41 -9.22 -8.71
C LEU A 90 -4.62 -9.47 -7.80
N LEU A 91 -4.46 -9.30 -6.49
CA LEU A 91 -5.56 -9.46 -5.53
C LEU A 91 -6.66 -8.41 -5.73
N LEU A 92 -6.28 -7.17 -6.02
CA LEU A 92 -7.22 -6.11 -6.39
C LEU A 92 -7.96 -6.44 -7.68
N LEU A 93 -7.28 -7.00 -8.68
CA LEU A 93 -7.90 -7.42 -9.93
C LEU A 93 -8.91 -8.57 -9.71
N ILE A 94 -8.56 -9.56 -8.89
CA ILE A 94 -9.46 -10.66 -8.51
C ILE A 94 -10.70 -10.12 -7.78
N ALA A 95 -10.49 -9.22 -6.81
CA ALA A 95 -11.59 -8.56 -6.12
C ALA A 95 -12.47 -7.75 -7.09
N TRP A 96 -11.87 -7.01 -8.00
CA TRP A 96 -12.58 -6.19 -8.99
C TRP A 96 -13.49 -7.02 -9.89
N LEU A 97 -12.98 -8.15 -10.40
CA LEU A 97 -13.75 -9.06 -11.26
C LEU A 97 -14.86 -9.82 -10.51
N SER A 98 -14.77 -9.89 -9.18
CA SER A 98 -15.71 -10.63 -8.34
C SER A 98 -16.75 -9.74 -7.66
N LEU A 99 -16.61 -8.42 -7.78
CA LEU A 99 -17.64 -7.47 -7.37
C LEU A 99 -18.85 -7.61 -8.32
N PRO A 100 -20.08 -7.70 -7.78
CA PRO A 100 -21.30 -7.76 -8.58
C PRO A 100 -21.60 -6.45 -9.32
#